data_AF-A0A929F635-F1
#
_entry.id   AF-A0A929F635-F1
#
_cell.length_a   1.000
_cell.length_b   1.000
_cell.length_c   1.000
_cell.angle_alpha   90.00
_cell.angle_beta   90.00
_cell.angle_gamma   90.00
#
_symmetry.space_group_name_H-M   'P 1'
#
loop_
_entity.id
_entity.type
_entity.pdbx_description
1 polymer ?
#
loop_
_entity_poly.entity_id
_entity_poly.type
_entity_poly.pdbx_seq_one_letter_code
_entity_poly.pdbx_strand_id
1 'polypeptide(L)'
;ALLGASFVGMQVYEWTHLIVDLGVRPWGNPMGAAQFGSIFFMVTGFHGMHVSIGVIYLAIVAFKVGRGDYEKRGYAIVEITGLYWHFVDLVWVFIFAFFYLW
;
A
#
# COMPACT_ATOMS: atom_id res chain seq x y z
N ALA A 1 -6.42 -9.07 4.08
CA ALA A 1 -6.85 -8.74 2.71
C ALA A 1 -7.85 -7.57 2.69
N LEU A 2 -9.03 -7.69 3.30
CA LEU A 2 -10.05 -6.63 3.27
C LEU A 2 -9.56 -5.27 3.78
N LEU A 3 -8.88 -5.22 4.94
CA LEU A 3 -8.31 -3.98 5.47
C LEU A 3 -7.28 -3.35 4.52
N GLY A 4 -6.46 -4.18 3.86
CA GLY A 4 -5.52 -3.71 2.85
C GLY A 4 -6.19 -3.19 1.58
N ALA A 5 -7.32 -3.79 1.16
CA ALA A 5 -8.12 -3.28 0.06
C ALA A 5 -8.77 -1.93 0.40
N SER A 6 -9.30 -1.78 1.62
CA SER A 6 -9.81 -0.50 2.12
C SER A 6 -8.71 0.57 2.15
N PHE A 7 -7.50 0.20 2.56
CA PHE A 7 -6.34 1.10 2.55
C PHE A 7 -6.02 1.59 1.13
N VAL A 8 -5.94 0.68 0.14
CA VAL A 8 -5.72 1.07 -1.27
C VAL A 8 -6.85 1.97 -1.79
N GLY A 9 -8.10 1.71 -1.39
CA GLY A 9 -9.24 2.57 -1.73
C GLY A 9 -9.11 3.99 -1.17
N MET A 10 -8.69 4.12 0.10
CA MET A 10 -8.41 5.43 0.70
C MET A 10 -7.28 6.16 -0.01
N GLN A 11 -6.22 5.45 -0.43
CA GLN A 11 -5.10 6.04 -1.17
C GLN A 11 -5.55 6.61 -2.53
N VAL A 12 -6.43 5.90 -3.24
CA VAL A 12 -7.00 6.37 -4.51
C VAL A 12 -7.87 7.60 -4.31
N TYR A 13 -8.68 7.62 -3.24
CA TYR A 13 -9.50 8.78 -2.90
C TYR A 13 -8.63 10.01 -2.61
N GLU A 14 -7.61 9.85 -1.77
CA GLU A 14 -6.68 10.93 -1.43
C GLU A 14 -5.97 11.47 -2.68
N TRP A 15 -5.43 10.60 -3.53
CA TRP A 15 -4.78 11.01 -4.78
C TRP A 15 -5.73 11.78 -5.69
N THR A 16 -6.98 11.33 -5.79
CA THR A 16 -8.00 12.02 -6.60
C THR A 16 -8.25 13.42 -6.05
N HIS A 17 -8.43 13.56 -4.74
CA HIS A 17 -8.61 14.86 -4.10
C HIS A 17 -7.40 15.79 -4.31
N LEU A 18 -6.18 15.27 -4.15
CA LEU A 18 -4.95 16.05 -4.37
C LEU A 18 -4.79 16.52 -5.82
N ILE A 19 -5.11 15.68 -6.80
CA ILE A 19 -4.91 15.99 -8.23
C ILE A 19 -6.03 16.87 -8.79
N VAL A 20 -7.28 16.57 -8.42
CA VAL A 20 -8.48 17.19 -9.00
C VAL A 20 -8.83 18.49 -8.27
N ASP A 21 -8.84 18.47 -6.94
CA ASP A 21 -9.33 19.60 -6.14
C ASP A 21 -8.21 20.56 -5.74
N LEU A 22 -7.03 20.02 -5.41
CA LEU A 22 -5.88 20.82 -4.95
C LEU A 22 -4.85 21.09 -6.06
N GLY A 23 -4.96 20.42 -7.21
CA GLY A 23 -4.08 20.62 -8.36
C GLY A 23 -2.64 20.14 -8.17
N VAL A 24 -2.36 19.39 -7.10
CA VAL A 24 -1.04 18.81 -6.82
C VAL A 24 -0.79 17.64 -7.77
N ARG A 25 0.24 17.75 -8.60
CA ARG A 25 0.61 16.77 -9.62
C ARG A 25 2.10 16.45 -9.52
N PRO A 26 2.54 15.29 -10.05
CA PRO A 26 3.96 14.96 -10.08
C PRO A 26 4.82 16.00 -10.81
N TRP A 27 4.25 16.72 -11.77
CA TRP A 27 4.94 17.72 -12.59
C TRP A 27 4.61 19.18 -12.21
N GLY A 28 3.84 19.40 -11.14
CA GLY A 28 3.48 20.74 -10.72
C GLY A 28 2.72 20.73 -9.40
N ASN A 29 3.20 21.50 -8.44
CA ASN A 29 2.58 21.61 -7.12
C ASN A 29 2.23 23.08 -6.84
N PRO A 30 0.94 23.44 -6.74
CA PRO A 30 0.51 24.80 -6.38
C PRO A 30 0.63 25.08 -4.88
N MET A 31 0.85 24.06 -4.04
CA MET A 31 0.75 24.13 -2.57
C MET A 31 2.10 23.99 -1.82
N GLY A 32 3.21 24.41 -2.41
CA GLY A 32 4.51 24.45 -1.70
C GLY A 32 5.69 24.19 -2.63
N ALA A 33 6.63 23.35 -2.19
CA ALA A 33 7.81 23.02 -2.98
C ALA A 33 7.41 22.29 -4.27
N ALA A 34 7.97 22.73 -5.40
CA ALA A 34 7.66 22.17 -6.72
C ALA A 34 7.98 20.66 -6.81
N GLN A 35 8.98 20.17 -6.08
CA GLN A 35 9.38 18.76 -6.07
C GLN A 35 8.59 17.88 -5.09
N PHE A 36 7.76 18.47 -4.21
CA PHE A 36 7.01 17.68 -3.24
C PHE A 36 6.06 16.71 -3.95
N GLY A 37 5.33 17.18 -4.97
CA GLY A 37 4.39 16.34 -5.73
C GLY A 37 5.07 15.12 -6.37
N SER A 38 6.20 15.30 -7.05
CA SER A 38 6.90 14.17 -7.70
C SER A 38 7.37 13.13 -6.70
N ILE A 39 7.98 13.56 -5.58
CA ILE A 39 8.50 12.66 -4.56
C ILE A 39 7.36 11.96 -3.82
N PHE A 40 6.32 12.71 -3.42
CA PHE A 40 5.15 12.18 -2.73
C PHE A 40 4.48 11.07 -3.55
N PHE A 41 4.10 11.37 -4.81
CA PHE A 41 3.41 10.39 -5.66
C PHE A 41 4.29 9.20 -6.02
N MET A 42 5.61 9.39 -6.20
CA MET A 42 6.52 8.27 -6.45
C MET A 42 6.63 7.34 -5.25
N VAL A 43 6.89 7.88 -4.05
CA VAL A 43 7.09 7.07 -2.83
C VAL A 43 5.79 6.39 -2.41
N THR A 44 4.70 7.14 -2.29
CA THR A 44 3.39 6.60 -1.90
C THR A 44 2.83 5.66 -2.98
N GLY A 45 3.09 5.94 -4.27
CA GLY A 45 2.65 5.10 -5.39
C GLY A 45 3.38 3.76 -5.44
N PHE A 46 4.71 3.78 -5.31
CA PHE A 46 5.50 2.54 -5.24
C PHE A 46 5.12 1.69 -4.04
N HIS A 47 4.87 2.33 -2.90
CA HIS A 47 4.37 1.64 -1.72
C HIS A 47 2.96 1.05 -1.96
N GLY A 48 2.03 1.83 -2.52
CA GLY A 48 0.68 1.38 -2.87
C GLY A 48 0.67 0.18 -3.82
N MET A 49 1.64 0.10 -4.74
CA MET A 49 1.87 -1.08 -5.57
C MET A 49 2.23 -2.32 -4.71
N HIS A 50 3.15 -2.20 -3.76
CA HIS A 50 3.53 -3.29 -2.86
C HIS A 50 2.37 -3.77 -2.00
N VAL A 51 1.56 -2.84 -1.48
CA VAL A 51 0.33 -3.15 -0.72
C VAL A 51 -0.65 -3.89 -1.61
N SER A 52 -0.89 -3.44 -2.84
CA SER A 52 -1.81 -4.07 -3.78
C SER A 52 -1.40 -5.52 -4.09
N ILE A 53 -0.11 -5.75 -4.36
CA ILE A 53 0.45 -7.09 -4.55
C ILE A 53 0.26 -7.94 -3.28
N GLY A 54 0.52 -7.36 -2.11
CA GLY A 54 0.31 -8.03 -0.82
C GLY A 54 -1.13 -8.43 -0.56
N VAL A 55 -2.10 -7.58 -0.93
CA VAL A 55 -3.53 -7.86 -0.79
C VAL A 55 -3.94 -9.05 -1.66
N ILE A 56 -3.50 -9.05 -2.92
CA ILE A 56 -3.73 -10.16 -3.86
C ILE A 56 -3.12 -11.44 -3.30
N TYR A 57 -1.87 -11.37 -2.82
CA TYR A 57 -1.17 -12.53 -2.31
C TYR A 57 -1.84 -13.11 -1.04
N LEU A 58 -2.23 -12.24 -0.10
CA LEU A 58 -3.02 -12.63 1.08
C LEU A 58 -4.37 -13.25 0.70
N ALA A 59 -5.07 -12.71 -0.31
CA ALA A 59 -6.33 -13.27 -0.76
C ALA A 59 -6.15 -14.69 -1.34
N ILE A 60 -5.12 -14.90 -2.15
CA ILE A 60 -4.78 -16.22 -2.72
C ILE A 60 -4.43 -17.22 -1.60
N VAL A 61 -3.59 -16.82 -0.64
CA VAL A 61 -3.19 -17.69 0.47
C VAL A 61 -4.38 -18.01 1.36
N ALA A 62 -5.23 -17.02 1.70
CA ALA A 62 -6.43 -17.24 2.49
C ALA A 62 -7.39 -18.24 1.81
N PHE A 63 -7.58 -18.12 0.50
CA PHE A 63 -8.40 -19.05 -0.27
C PHE A 63 -7.83 -20.48 -0.26
N LYS A 64 -6.51 -20.64 -0.45
CA LYS A 64 -5.84 -21.95 -0.42
C LYS A 64 -5.85 -22.59 0.97
N VAL A 65 -5.71 -21.79 2.04
CA VAL A 65 -5.87 -22.25 3.43
C VAL A 65 -7.30 -22.74 3.67
N GLY A 66 -8.32 -21.99 3.25
CA GLY A 66 -9.73 -22.39 3.39
C GLY A 66 -10.11 -23.66 2.62
N ARG A 67 -9.33 -24.02 1.58
CA ARG A 67 -9.50 -25.27 0.82
C ARG A 67 -8.75 -26.47 1.41
N GLY A 68 -7.95 -26.28 2.46
CA GLY A 68 -7.13 -27.33 3.07
C GLY A 68 -5.86 -27.68 2.30
N ASP A 69 -5.46 -26.88 1.29
CA ASP A 69 -4.30 -27.19 0.42
C ASP A 69 -2.98 -27.28 1.21
N TYR A 70 -2.91 -26.66 2.38
CA TYR A 70 -1.72 -26.59 3.23
C TYR A 70 -1.70 -27.58 4.39
N GLU A 71 -2.78 -28.34 4.63
CA GLU A 71 -2.85 -29.31 5.74
C GLU A 71 -1.79 -30.42 5.63
N LYS A 72 -1.41 -30.79 4.40
CA LYS A 72 -0.37 -31.81 4.15
C LYS A 72 0.98 -31.22 3.76
N ARG A 73 1.02 -29.94 3.37
CA ARG A 73 2.21 -29.25 2.84
C ARG A 73 2.91 -28.33 3.86
N GLY A 74 2.24 -28.01 4.96
CA GLY A 74 2.74 -27.11 6.00
C GLY A 74 2.42 -25.64 5.74
N TYR A 75 2.48 -24.84 6.81
CA TYR A 75 2.04 -23.44 6.82
C TYR A 75 3.16 -22.41 6.59
N ALA A 76 4.36 -22.84 6.18
CA ALA A 76 5.50 -21.95 5.96
C ALA A 76 5.19 -20.81 4.97
N ILE A 77 4.38 -21.08 3.93
CA ILE A 77 3.97 -20.06 2.97
C ILE A 77 3.09 -18.98 3.61
N VAL A 78 2.28 -19.33 4.62
CA VAL A 78 1.44 -18.39 5.37
C VAL A 78 2.33 -17.46 6.19
N GLU A 79 3.35 -18.02 6.85
CA GLU A 79 4.32 -17.25 7.63
C GLU A 79 5.12 -16.28 6.75
N ILE A 80 5.66 -16.75 5.62
CA ILE A 80 6.38 -15.88 4.66
C ILE A 80 5.47 -14.78 4.13
N THR A 81 4.21 -15.09 3.83
CA THR A 81 3.22 -14.10 3.37
C THR A 81 2.92 -13.08 4.46
N GLY A 82 2.79 -13.52 5.72
CA GLY A 82 2.62 -12.64 6.87
C GLY A 82 3.81 -11.71 7.08
N LEU A 83 5.03 -12.24 6.98
CA LEU A 83 6.27 -11.45 7.07
C LEU A 83 6.36 -10.38 5.98
N TYR A 84 6.01 -10.73 4.74
CA TYR A 84 5.93 -9.75 3.65
C TYR A 84 4.91 -8.64 3.98
N TRP A 85 3.72 -9.01 4.48
CA TRP A 85 2.69 -8.04 4.83
C TRP A 85 3.14 -7.09 5.94
N HIS A 86 3.76 -7.62 7.01
CA HIS A 86 4.29 -6.81 8.10
C HIS A 86 5.44 -5.90 7.66
N PHE A 87 6.29 -6.35 6.75
CA PHE A 87 7.34 -5.52 6.18
C PHE A 87 6.75 -4.32 5.42
N VAL A 88 5.73 -4.56 4.58
CA VAL A 88 5.05 -3.48 3.87
C VAL A 88 4.41 -2.51 4.87
N ASP A 89 3.69 -3.02 5.89
CA ASP A 89 3.08 -2.18 6.92
C ASP A 89 4.10 -1.29 7.65
N LEU A 90 5.27 -1.84 8.00
CA LEU A 90 6.35 -1.10 8.64
C LEU A 90 6.87 0.04 7.75
N VAL A 91 7.02 -0.20 6.44
CA VAL A 91 7.41 0.85 5.49
C VAL A 91 6.38 1.98 5.45
N TRP A 92 5.09 1.67 5.58
CA TRP A 92 4.04 2.69 5.62
C TRP A 92 4.16 3.62 6.82
N VAL A 93 4.48 3.08 8.00
CA VAL A 93 4.67 3.89 9.22
C VAL A 93 5.73 4.98 9.01
N PHE A 94 6.83 4.66 8.30
CA PHE A 94 7.83 5.65 7.96
C PHE A 94 7.33 6.68 6.95
N ILE A 95 6.64 6.26 5.88
CA ILE A 95 6.05 7.18 4.90
C ILE A 95 5.08 8.14 5.58
N PHE A 96 4.22 7.62 6.47
CA PHE A 96 3.27 8.42 7.22
C PHE A 96 3.98 9.47 8.09
N ALA A 97 5.04 9.08 8.81
CA ALA A 97 5.80 10.00 9.64
C ALA A 97 6.45 11.15 8.83
N PHE A 98 6.98 10.88 7.64
CA PHE A 98 7.69 11.91 6.85
C PHE A 98 6.78 12.82 6.03
N PHE A 99 5.63 12.34 5.56
CA PHE A 99 4.76 13.11 4.65
C PHE A 99 3.50 13.67 5.30
N TYR A 100 3.06 13.09 6.43
CA TYR A 100 1.80 13.50 7.07
C TYR A 100 1.99 14.15 8.43
N LEU A 101 3.05 13.82 9.17
CA LEU A 101 3.29 14.37 10.52
C LEU A 101 4.29 15.53 10.56
N TRP A 102 5.09 15.72 9.51
CA TRP A 102 6.12 16.74 9.39
C TRP A 102 5.85 17.63 8.18
#